data_AF-A0A496QAK5-F1
#
_entry.id   AF-A0A496QAK5-F1
#
_cell.length_a   1.000
_cell.length_b   1.000
_cell.length_c   1.000
_cell.angle_alpha   90.00
_cell.angle_beta   90.00
_cell.angle_gamma   90.00
#
_symmetry.space_group_name_H-M   'P 1'
#
loop_
_entity.id
_entity.type
_entity.pdbx_description
1 polymer ?
#
loop_
_entity_poly.entity_id
_entity_poly.type
_entity_poly.pdbx_seq_one_letter_code
_entity_poly.pdbx_strand_id
1 'polypeptide(L)'
;MKRFLMISMLFLTTVIGAWKLIYVEDSQVATPLRWLERVFDTRLETGELIPVMVCEDTREFSKLTNLPNWAAGAVVNGVVVLQNRNFLELRGIWKRVLTHELLHYKLRRLNLSPCVEEGMVLLCEELFLGVPSKLRASSWYNFTKYDLWRKECLKKARVLLGEGMDYIHKTCGDP
;
A
#
# COMPACT_ATOMS: atom_id res chain seq x y z
N MET A 1 9.35 29.85 16.19
CA MET A 1 7.98 29.80 15.62
C MET A 1 8.05 29.26 14.20
N LYS A 2 7.08 28.44 13.77
CA LYS A 2 6.99 27.65 12.50
C LYS A 2 7.64 26.25 12.66
N ARG A 3 6.98 25.10 12.49
CA ARG A 3 5.73 24.74 11.82
C ARG A 3 5.05 23.57 12.57
N PHE A 4 3.95 23.83 13.26
CA PHE A 4 2.92 22.82 13.49
C PHE A 4 1.96 22.96 12.31
N LEU A 5 2.22 22.22 11.22
CA LEU A 5 1.21 22.09 10.16
C LEU A 5 0.36 20.89 10.55
N MET A 6 -0.75 21.17 11.24
CA MET A 6 -1.91 20.29 11.33
C MET A 6 -2.23 19.79 9.92
N ILE A 7 -2.05 18.50 9.67
CA ILE A 7 -2.65 17.83 8.52
C ILE A 7 -4.14 17.73 8.86
N SER A 8 -4.92 18.70 8.39
CA SER A 8 -6.37 18.64 8.43
C SER A 8 -6.81 17.56 7.45
N MET A 9 -7.21 16.40 7.96
CA MET A 9 -7.85 15.35 7.15
C MET A 9 -9.19 15.88 6.62
N LEU A 10 -9.28 16.15 5.31
CA LEU A 10 -10.56 16.44 4.67
C LEU A 10 -11.25 15.11 4.32
N PHE A 11 -12.17 14.65 5.15
CA PHE A 11 -13.05 13.53 4.81
C PHE A 11 -14.32 14.07 4.16
N LEU A 12 -14.40 14.05 2.83
CA LEU A 12 -15.70 14.14 2.17
C LEU A 12 -16.31 12.73 2.16
N THR A 13 -17.43 12.56 2.87
CA THR A 13 -18.10 11.26 3.00
C THR A 13 -19.43 11.31 2.28
N THR A 14 -19.57 10.49 1.23
CA THR A 14 -20.86 10.23 0.59
C THR A 14 -21.29 8.82 0.96
N VAL A 15 -22.45 8.70 1.61
CA VAL A 15 -23.07 7.40 1.92
C VAL A 15 -23.87 6.95 0.70
N ILE A 16 -23.45 5.84 0.08
CA ILE A 16 -24.17 5.23 -1.05
C ILE A 16 -24.37 3.75 -0.67
N GLY A 17 -25.53 3.43 -0.09
CA GLY A 17 -25.80 2.09 0.47
C GLY A 17 -25.07 1.82 1.80
N ALA A 18 -24.77 0.55 2.08
CA ALA A 18 -24.09 0.04 3.29
C ALA A 18 -22.56 0.25 3.30
N TRP A 19 -22.05 1.14 2.46
CA TRP A 19 -20.61 1.35 2.24
C TRP A 19 -20.30 2.81 2.47
N LYS A 20 -19.14 3.09 3.06
CA LYS A 20 -18.66 4.45 3.22
C LYS A 20 -17.58 4.74 2.18
N LEU A 21 -17.93 5.53 1.16
CA LEU A 21 -16.94 6.12 0.26
C LEU A 21 -16.28 7.31 0.96
N ILE A 22 -14.96 7.23 1.11
CA ILE A 22 -14.11 8.31 1.61
C ILE A 22 -13.09 8.67 0.54
N TYR A 23 -12.62 9.90 0.57
CA TYR A 23 -11.50 10.35 -0.27
C TYR A 23 -10.27 10.52 0.59
N VAL A 24 -9.16 9.96 0.14
CA VAL A 24 -7.88 9.99 0.85
C VAL A 24 -6.82 10.64 -0.02
N GLU A 25 -6.18 11.68 0.50
CA GLU A 25 -5.01 12.26 -0.15
C GLU A 25 -3.85 11.26 -0.19
N ASP A 26 -3.21 11.16 -1.36
CA ASP A 26 -2.01 10.35 -1.54
C ASP A 26 -0.77 10.88 -0.79
N SER A 27 -0.89 12.05 -0.15
CA SER A 27 0.13 12.63 0.74
C SER A 27 0.56 11.65 1.83
N GLN A 28 -0.31 10.72 2.23
CA GLN A 28 -0.01 9.64 3.18
C GLN A 28 1.04 8.64 2.70
N VAL A 29 1.20 8.51 1.38
CA VAL A 29 2.16 7.62 0.73
C VAL A 29 3.18 8.39 -0.11
N ALA A 30 3.26 9.72 0.01
CA ALA A 30 4.11 10.54 -0.85
C ALA A 30 5.60 10.19 -0.78
N THR A 31 6.12 9.80 0.39
CA THR A 31 7.52 9.40 0.54
C THR A 31 7.83 8.08 -0.17
N PRO A 32 7.13 6.96 0.13
CA PRO A 32 7.31 5.73 -0.65
C PRO A 32 7.00 5.92 -2.13
N LEU A 33 6.00 6.74 -2.47
CA LEU A 33 5.66 7.01 -3.87
C LEU A 33 6.79 7.71 -4.62
N ARG A 34 7.40 8.76 -4.05
CA ARG A 34 8.57 9.42 -4.65
C ARG A 34 9.79 8.50 -4.76
N TRP A 35 9.92 7.53 -3.87
CA TRP A 35 10.94 6.51 -4.01
C TRP A 35 10.62 5.58 -5.19
N LEU A 36 9.37 5.11 -5.31
CA LEU A 36 8.90 4.30 -6.44
C LEU A 36 9.01 5.03 -7.77
N GLU A 37 8.71 6.33 -7.85
CA GLU A 37 8.84 7.13 -9.07
C GLU A 37 10.29 7.16 -9.58
N ARG A 38 11.25 7.28 -8.67
CA ARG A 38 12.69 7.25 -8.99
C ARG A 38 13.17 5.86 -9.36
N VAL A 39 12.63 4.84 -8.71
CA VAL A 39 12.89 3.43 -9.02
C VAL A 39 12.41 3.15 -10.45
N PHE A 40 11.14 3.37 -10.75
CA PHE A 40 10.59 3.01 -12.06
C PHE A 40 10.87 4.04 -13.18
N ASP A 41 11.64 5.09 -12.89
CA ASP A 41 11.83 6.26 -13.78
C ASP A 41 10.52 6.72 -14.44
N THR A 42 9.45 6.70 -13.65
CA THR A 42 8.08 6.92 -14.13
C THR A 42 7.32 7.74 -13.11
N ARG A 43 6.62 8.77 -13.58
CA ARG A 43 5.79 9.60 -12.71
C ARG A 43 4.53 8.83 -12.31
N LEU A 44 4.30 8.71 -11.00
CA LEU A 44 3.13 8.02 -10.42
C LEU A 44 2.05 9.00 -9.96
N GLU A 45 2.30 10.30 -10.13
CA GLU A 45 1.43 11.44 -9.82
C GLU A 45 1.07 11.53 -8.32
N THR A 46 1.36 12.68 -7.74
CA THR A 46 1.03 13.03 -6.35
C THR A 46 0.02 14.17 -6.32
N GLY A 47 -0.78 14.26 -5.26
CA GLY A 47 -1.77 15.32 -5.06
C GLY A 47 -3.17 14.95 -5.50
N GLU A 48 -3.45 13.65 -5.68
CA GLU A 48 -4.78 13.16 -6.00
C GLU A 48 -5.58 12.80 -4.73
N LEU A 49 -6.90 12.99 -4.81
CA LEU A 49 -7.85 12.41 -3.88
C LEU A 49 -8.22 11.00 -4.37
N ILE A 50 -7.74 9.99 -3.66
CA ILE A 50 -7.98 8.58 -4.01
C ILE A 50 -9.31 8.13 -3.40
N PRO A 51 -10.23 7.56 -4.20
CA PRO A 51 -11.46 6.98 -3.67
C PRO A 51 -11.14 5.69 -2.91
N VAL A 52 -11.59 5.64 -1.65
CA VAL A 52 -11.48 4.49 -0.76
C VAL A 52 -12.89 4.10 -0.29
N MET A 53 -13.29 2.89 -0.59
CA MET A 53 -14.53 2.30 -0.10
C MET A 53 -14.24 1.50 1.18
N VAL A 54 -14.96 1.78 2.24
CA VAL A 54 -14.85 1.05 3.52
C VAL A 54 -16.15 0.28 3.73
N CYS A 55 -16.05 -1.04 3.74
CA CYS A 55 -17.20 -1.92 3.96
C CYS A 55 -17.71 -1.85 5.39
N GLU A 56 -19.00 -2.11 5.59
CA GLU A 56 -19.62 -2.26 6.91
C GLU A 56 -19.24 -3.58 7.58
N ASP A 57 -19.07 -4.66 6.81
CA ASP A 57 -18.71 -5.97 7.37
C ASP A 57 -17.90 -6.84 6.42
N THR A 58 -17.44 -7.98 6.97
CA THR A 58 -16.58 -8.92 6.25
C THR A 58 -17.26 -9.60 5.07
N ARG A 59 -18.58 -9.80 5.15
CA ARG A 59 -19.36 -10.45 4.10
C ARG A 59 -19.52 -9.52 2.90
N GLU A 60 -19.77 -8.25 3.15
CA GLU A 60 -19.83 -7.22 2.12
C GLU A 60 -18.50 -7.09 1.38
N PHE A 61 -17.39 -6.98 2.11
CA PHE A 61 -16.05 -6.96 1.53
C PHE A 61 -15.79 -8.18 0.63
N SER A 62 -16.10 -9.39 1.11
CA SER A 62 -15.88 -10.62 0.35
C SER A 62 -16.72 -10.64 -0.94
N LYS A 63 -17.97 -10.16 -0.89
CA LYS A 63 -18.82 -10.04 -2.08
C LYS A 63 -18.28 -9.07 -3.12
N LEU A 64 -17.76 -7.92 -2.69
CA LEU A 64 -17.24 -6.91 -3.63
C LEU A 64 -15.91 -7.31 -4.25
N THR A 65 -15.03 -7.89 -3.44
CA THR A 65 -13.65 -8.16 -3.84
C THR A 65 -13.46 -9.57 -4.40
N ASN A 66 -14.41 -10.47 -4.17
CA ASN A 66 -14.27 -11.91 -4.38
C ASN A 66 -13.06 -12.51 -3.64
N LEU A 67 -12.65 -11.87 -2.54
CA LEU A 67 -11.56 -12.32 -1.68
C LEU A 67 -12.10 -13.00 -0.42
N PRO A 68 -11.31 -13.91 0.18
CA PRO A 68 -11.70 -14.55 1.43
C PRO A 68 -11.76 -13.56 2.59
N ASN A 69 -12.55 -13.91 3.59
CA ASN A 69 -12.86 -13.11 4.78
C ASN A 69 -11.65 -12.69 5.64
N TRP A 70 -10.48 -13.32 5.43
CA TRP A 70 -9.25 -12.96 6.13
C TRP A 70 -8.48 -11.81 5.46
N ALA A 71 -8.81 -11.45 4.21
CA ALA A 71 -8.19 -10.31 3.53
C ALA A 71 -8.69 -8.98 4.12
N ALA A 72 -7.78 -8.02 4.20
CA ALA A 72 -8.02 -6.74 4.89
C ALA A 72 -8.31 -5.58 3.92
N GLY A 73 -7.86 -5.71 2.67
CA GLY A 73 -7.98 -4.70 1.63
C GLY A 73 -7.77 -5.32 0.25
N ALA A 74 -8.17 -4.59 -0.78
CA ALA A 74 -7.81 -4.83 -2.17
C ALA A 74 -8.07 -3.58 -3.01
N VAL A 75 -7.46 -3.49 -4.18
CA VAL A 75 -7.90 -2.57 -5.22
C VAL A 75 -8.80 -3.31 -6.22
N VAL A 76 -10.02 -2.84 -6.44
CA VAL A 76 -11.01 -3.44 -7.35
C VAL A 76 -11.46 -2.38 -8.35
N ASN A 77 -11.33 -2.65 -9.65
CA ASN A 77 -11.75 -1.73 -10.73
C ASN A 77 -11.27 -0.28 -10.53
N GLY A 78 -10.04 -0.08 -10.05
CA GLY A 78 -9.48 1.25 -9.80
C GLY A 78 -10.08 1.97 -8.59
N VAL A 79 -10.61 1.23 -7.61
CA VAL A 79 -11.06 1.76 -6.32
C VAL A 79 -10.38 0.95 -5.21
N VAL A 80 -9.85 1.64 -4.19
CA VAL A 80 -9.35 0.97 -2.98
C VAL A 80 -10.54 0.52 -2.15
N VAL A 81 -10.59 -0.75 -1.79
CA VAL A 81 -11.66 -1.35 -0.99
C VAL A 81 -11.04 -1.90 0.28
N LEU A 82 -11.49 -1.41 1.43
CA LEU A 82 -11.03 -1.84 2.74
C LEU A 82 -12.11 -2.59 3.49
N GLN A 83 -11.68 -3.52 4.32
CA GLN A 83 -12.54 -4.19 5.27
C GLN A 83 -13.12 -3.20 6.30
N ASN A 84 -14.12 -3.65 7.07
CA ASN A 84 -14.69 -2.92 8.19
C ASN A 84 -13.64 -2.21 9.05
N ARG A 85 -13.81 -0.89 9.17
CA ARG A 85 -12.87 -0.02 9.87
C ARG A 85 -12.71 -0.40 11.34
N ASN A 86 -13.80 -0.65 12.05
CA ASN A 86 -13.75 -1.00 13.47
C ASN A 86 -12.93 -2.28 13.69
N PHE A 87 -13.11 -3.29 12.84
CA PHE A 87 -12.33 -4.52 12.86
C PHE A 87 -10.83 -4.27 12.63
N LEU A 88 -10.48 -3.43 11.65
CA LEU A 88 -9.10 -3.08 11.34
C LEU A 88 -8.45 -2.22 12.43
N GLU A 89 -9.20 -1.29 13.05
CA GLU A 89 -8.74 -0.44 14.15
C GLU A 89 -8.53 -1.23 15.44
N LEU A 90 -9.45 -2.15 15.79
CA LEU A 90 -9.31 -3.04 16.94
C LEU A 90 -8.06 -3.93 16.87
N ARG A 91 -7.64 -4.27 15.65
CA ARG A 91 -6.40 -5.02 15.39
C ARG A 91 -5.15 -4.14 15.27
N GLY A 92 -5.32 -2.82 15.32
CA GLY A 92 -4.23 -1.85 15.14
C GLY A 92 -3.60 -1.87 13.74
N ILE A 93 -4.33 -2.34 12.72
CA ILE A 93 -3.81 -2.50 11.35
C ILE A 93 -4.45 -1.54 10.34
N TRP A 94 -5.45 -0.74 10.73
CA TRP A 94 -6.14 0.20 9.84
C TRP A 94 -5.20 1.05 8.98
N LYS A 95 -4.31 1.83 9.61
CA LYS A 95 -3.40 2.73 8.89
C LYS A 95 -2.47 1.96 7.96
N ARG A 96 -2.00 0.80 8.40
CA ARG A 96 -1.11 -0.06 7.61
C ARG A 96 -1.81 -0.57 6.37
N VAL A 97 -3.01 -1.13 6.51
CA VAL A 97 -3.80 -1.67 5.40
C VAL A 97 -4.18 -0.55 4.42
N LEU A 98 -4.59 0.62 4.92
CA LEU A 98 -4.82 1.78 4.06
C LEU A 98 -3.56 2.15 3.26
N THR A 99 -2.42 2.31 3.92
CA THR A 99 -1.14 2.59 3.24
C THR A 99 -0.79 1.53 2.19
N HIS A 100 -0.97 0.25 2.53
CA HIS A 100 -0.73 -0.89 1.64
C HIS A 100 -1.53 -0.77 0.34
N GLU A 101 -2.85 -0.60 0.45
CA GLU A 101 -3.72 -0.54 -0.72
C GLU A 101 -3.56 0.75 -1.53
N LEU A 102 -3.21 1.87 -0.89
CA LEU A 102 -2.89 3.11 -1.59
C LEU A 102 -1.62 2.95 -2.46
N LEU A 103 -0.64 2.17 -2.01
CA LEU A 103 0.55 1.86 -2.81
C LEU A 103 0.19 0.96 -3.99
N HIS A 104 -0.62 -0.08 -3.79
CA HIS A 104 -1.16 -0.90 -4.89
C HIS A 104 -1.90 -0.05 -5.92
N TYR A 105 -2.77 0.86 -5.46
CA TYR A 105 -3.55 1.75 -6.31
C TYR A 105 -2.64 2.54 -7.28
N LYS A 106 -1.54 3.10 -6.77
CA LYS A 106 -0.59 3.87 -7.57
C LYS A 106 0.25 2.98 -8.48
N LEU A 107 0.73 1.84 -7.98
CA LEU A 107 1.60 0.93 -8.73
C LEU A 107 0.91 0.21 -9.88
N ARG A 108 -0.41 -0.01 -9.82
CA ARG A 108 -1.17 -0.65 -10.90
C ARG A 108 -1.03 0.05 -12.25
N ARG A 109 -0.77 1.36 -12.26
CA ARG A 109 -0.51 2.13 -13.50
C ARG A 109 0.73 1.64 -14.27
N LEU A 110 1.65 0.96 -13.59
CA LEU A 110 2.88 0.42 -14.18
C LEU A 110 2.70 -0.98 -14.78
N ASN A 111 1.51 -1.60 -14.66
CA ASN A 111 1.23 -2.95 -15.19
C ASN A 111 2.25 -4.03 -14.77
N LEU A 112 2.72 -3.97 -13.53
CA LEU A 112 3.67 -4.95 -12.98
C LEU A 112 2.99 -6.32 -12.83
N SER A 113 3.77 -7.40 -12.94
CA SER A 113 3.27 -8.72 -12.53
C SER A 113 2.86 -8.67 -11.04
N PRO A 114 1.75 -9.31 -10.60
CA PRO A 114 1.22 -9.04 -9.26
C PRO A 114 2.16 -9.43 -8.12
N CYS A 115 3.02 -10.44 -8.33
CA CYS A 115 4.07 -10.80 -7.37
C CYS A 115 5.13 -9.70 -7.19
N VAL A 116 5.48 -8.98 -8.26
CA VAL A 116 6.41 -7.84 -8.19
C VAL A 116 5.71 -6.64 -7.55
N GLU A 117 4.45 -6.37 -7.89
CA GLU A 117 3.67 -5.29 -7.28
C GLU A 117 3.59 -5.45 -5.77
N GLU A 118 3.09 -6.59 -5.29
CA GLU A 118 3.05 -6.96 -3.87
C GLU A 118 4.45 -6.88 -3.23
N GLY A 119 5.46 -7.35 -3.96
CA GLY A 119 6.88 -7.25 -3.64
C GLY A 119 7.29 -5.84 -3.22
N MET A 120 6.98 -4.88 -4.09
CA MET A 120 7.36 -3.47 -3.93
C MET A 120 6.56 -2.78 -2.83
N VAL A 121 5.28 -3.10 -2.66
CA VAL A 121 4.45 -2.56 -1.57
C VAL A 121 5.00 -2.98 -0.21
N LEU A 122 5.28 -4.26 -0.03
CA LEU A 122 5.81 -4.78 1.23
C LEU A 122 7.23 -4.24 1.54
N LEU A 123 8.06 -4.05 0.51
CA LEU A 123 9.37 -3.40 0.67
C LEU A 123 9.22 -1.92 1.09
N CYS A 124 8.28 -1.17 0.48
CA CYS A 124 7.99 0.19 0.91
C CYS A 124 7.53 0.23 2.38
N GLU A 125 6.67 -0.71 2.80
CA GLU A 125 6.28 -0.78 4.21
C GLU A 125 7.47 -1.01 5.13
N GLU A 126 8.39 -1.90 4.79
CA GLU A 126 9.59 -2.14 5.59
C GLU A 126 10.48 -0.89 5.68
N LEU A 127 10.79 -0.28 4.53
CA LEU A 127 11.67 0.88 4.43
C LEU A 127 11.12 2.12 5.15
N PHE A 128 9.82 2.36 5.07
CA PHE A 128 9.22 3.62 5.53
C PHE A 128 8.41 3.50 6.82
N LEU A 129 7.99 2.30 7.22
CA LEU A 129 7.37 2.06 8.52
C LEU A 129 8.34 1.45 9.54
N GLY A 130 9.58 1.13 9.11
CA GLY A 130 10.66 0.64 9.98
C GLY A 130 10.42 -0.75 10.56
N VAL A 131 9.38 -1.46 10.09
CA VAL A 131 9.06 -2.81 10.54
C VAL A 131 8.66 -3.68 9.34
N PRO A 132 9.25 -4.88 9.22
CA PRO A 132 8.87 -5.81 8.19
C PRO A 132 7.37 -6.15 8.23
N SER A 133 6.72 -6.27 7.07
CA SER A 133 5.26 -6.26 7.06
C SER A 133 4.57 -7.45 7.71
N LYS A 134 3.64 -7.22 8.64
CA LYS A 134 2.81 -8.30 9.22
C LYS A 134 1.85 -8.89 8.18
N LEU A 135 1.59 -8.18 7.09
CA LEU A 135 0.73 -8.64 5.99
C LEU A 135 1.44 -9.68 5.10
N ARG A 136 2.77 -9.86 5.22
CA ARG A 136 3.55 -10.88 4.48
C ARG A 136 3.06 -12.31 4.69
N ALA A 137 2.56 -12.63 5.89
CA ALA A 137 2.05 -13.97 6.19
C ALA A 137 0.64 -14.21 5.61
N SER A 138 -0.07 -13.13 5.28
CA SER A 138 -1.42 -13.12 4.74
C SER A 138 -1.49 -12.64 3.30
N SER A 139 -0.36 -12.33 2.65
CA SER A 139 -0.36 -11.96 1.23
C SER A 139 -0.74 -13.17 0.40
N TRP A 140 -1.46 -12.93 -0.69
CA TRP A 140 -1.92 -13.97 -1.62
C TRP A 140 -0.79 -14.89 -2.11
N TYR A 141 0.39 -14.30 -2.28
CA TYR A 141 1.63 -15.02 -2.47
C TYR A 141 2.16 -15.41 -1.09
N ASN A 142 1.98 -16.66 -0.71
CA ASN A 142 2.48 -17.23 0.54
C ASN A 142 4.02 -17.08 0.60
N PHE A 143 4.52 -15.96 1.14
CA PHE A 143 5.95 -15.63 1.21
C PHE A 143 6.64 -16.23 2.44
N THR A 144 6.36 -17.50 2.74
CA THR A 144 6.93 -18.23 3.90
C THR A 144 8.47 -18.25 3.96
N LYS A 145 9.17 -17.92 2.86
CA LYS A 145 10.63 -17.72 2.83
C LYS A 145 10.97 -16.26 2.58
N TYR A 146 10.91 -15.45 3.64
CA TYR A 146 11.14 -14.00 3.59
C TYR A 146 12.46 -13.62 2.88
N ASP A 147 13.55 -14.32 3.20
CA ASP A 147 14.85 -14.05 2.59
C ASP A 147 14.89 -14.35 1.09
N LEU A 148 14.20 -15.40 0.65
CA LEU A 148 14.13 -15.75 -0.77
C LEU A 148 13.31 -14.72 -1.53
N TRP A 149 12.19 -14.29 -0.97
CA TRP A 149 11.34 -13.25 -1.54
C TRP A 149 12.06 -11.90 -1.61
N ARG A 150 12.71 -11.48 -0.51
CA ARG A 150 13.48 -10.23 -0.47
C ARG A 150 14.60 -10.29 -1.49
N LYS A 151 15.34 -11.40 -1.58
CA LYS A 151 16.39 -11.59 -2.59
C LYS A 151 15.83 -11.54 -4.01
N GLU A 152 14.72 -12.20 -4.31
CA GLU A 152 14.15 -12.23 -5.67
C GLU A 152 13.47 -10.91 -6.06
N CYS A 153 12.77 -10.23 -5.14
CA CYS A 153 12.23 -8.89 -5.39
C CYS A 153 13.34 -7.85 -5.51
N LEU A 154 14.36 -7.89 -4.64
CA LEU A 154 15.52 -7.03 -4.78
C LEU A 154 16.32 -7.36 -6.04
N LYS A 155 16.43 -8.63 -6.43
CA LYS A 155 17.10 -9.04 -7.68
C LYS A 155 16.32 -8.56 -8.90
N LYS A 156 14.99 -8.73 -8.92
CA LYS A 156 14.15 -8.20 -9.99
C LYS A 156 14.17 -6.68 -10.02
N ALA A 157 14.14 -6.01 -8.88
CA ALA A 157 14.35 -4.57 -8.79
C ALA A 157 15.74 -4.22 -9.34
N ARG A 158 16.82 -4.87 -8.92
CA ARG A 158 18.19 -4.63 -9.44
C ARG A 158 18.31 -4.82 -10.95
N VAL A 159 17.61 -5.80 -11.51
CA VAL A 159 17.57 -6.05 -12.96
C VAL A 159 16.74 -4.98 -13.68
N LEU A 160 15.58 -4.60 -13.13
CA LEU A 160 14.72 -3.54 -13.67
C LEU A 160 15.37 -2.14 -13.54
N LEU A 161 16.23 -1.94 -12.56
CA LEU A 161 16.83 -0.65 -12.19
C LEU A 161 18.22 -0.42 -12.76
N GLY A 162 18.72 -1.32 -13.63
CA GLY A 162 20.04 -1.17 -14.26
C GLY A 162 21.15 -0.88 -13.25
N GLU A 163 21.51 -1.86 -12.43
CA GLU A 163 22.66 -1.80 -11.50
C GLU A 163 22.83 -0.47 -10.73
N GLY A 164 21.80 -0.08 -9.96
CA GLY A 164 21.87 1.04 -9.00
C GLY A 164 21.82 0.58 -7.54
N MET A 165 22.85 -0.15 -7.08
CA MET A 165 22.92 -0.73 -5.73
C MET A 165 23.22 0.30 -4.61
N ASP A 166 23.88 1.41 -4.93
CA ASP A 166 24.43 2.32 -3.92
C ASP A 166 23.35 3.14 -3.18
N TYR A 167 22.15 3.23 -3.74
CA TYR A 167 21.10 4.09 -3.20
C TYR A 167 20.29 3.44 -2.06
N ILE A 168 20.08 2.13 -2.11
CA ILE A 168 19.29 1.42 -1.08
C ILE A 168 20.04 1.42 0.26
N HIS A 169 21.35 1.16 0.27
CA HIS A 169 22.16 1.18 1.51
C HIS A 169 22.15 2.57 2.20
N LYS A 170 22.21 3.66 1.43
CA LYS A 170 22.15 5.02 2.00
C LYS A 170 20.80 5.41 2.60
N THR A 171 19.70 4.80 2.15
CA THR A 171 18.34 5.16 2.61
C THR A 171 17.87 4.26 3.74
N CYS A 172 18.36 3.01 3.80
CA CYS A 172 17.97 2.04 4.81
C CYS A 172 18.59 2.28 6.18
N GLY A 173 19.68 3.04 6.28
CA GLY A 173 20.51 3.02 7.48
C GLY A 173 21.01 1.59 7.71
N ASP A 174 22.22 1.29 7.25
CA ASP A 174 22.88 0.09 7.78
C ASP A 174 22.84 0.13 9.33
N PRO A 175 22.70 -1.03 9.99
CA PRO A 175 22.53 -1.09 11.45
C PRO A 175 23.56 -0.27 12.23
#